data_AF-A0A6B3GXZ6-F1
#
_entry.id   AF-A0A6B3GXZ6-F1
#
_cell.length_a   1.000
_cell.length_b   1.000
_cell.length_c   1.000
_cell.angle_alpha   90.00
_cell.angle_beta   90.00
_cell.angle_gamma   90.00
#
_symmetry.space_group_name_H-M   'P 1'
#
loop_
_entity.id
_entity.type
_entity.pdbx_description
1 polymer ?
#
loop_
_entity_poly.entity_id
_entity_poly.type
_entity_poly.pdbx_seq_one_letter_code
_entity_poly.pdbx_strand_id
1 'polypeptide(L)' 'VLEPVDAQTCRLTAGAPNLEVLVIHVLLMGIDFEVVEPPELVEVMTRARDRLTRALAGS' A
#
# COMPACT_ATOMS: atom_id res chain seq x y z
N VAL A 1 -5.55 0.38 13.36
CA VAL A 1 -4.91 0.97 14.55
C VAL A 1 -3.70 1.75 14.10
N LEU A 2 -3.49 2.95 14.63
CA LEU A 2 -2.32 3.78 14.32
C LEU A 2 -1.51 3.96 15.60
N GLU A 3 -0.23 3.63 15.56
CA GLU A 3 0.67 3.66 16.72
C GLU A 3 1.90 4.52 16.39
N PRO A 4 2.31 5.45 17.26
CA PRO A 4 3.51 6.24 17.02
C PRO A 4 4.76 5.35 17.12
N VAL A 5 5.69 5.51 16.17
CA VAL A 5 7.01 4.85 16.20
C VAL A 5 8.06 5.84 16.70
N ASP A 6 8.02 7.08 16.18
CA ASP A 6 8.83 8.19 16.64
C ASP A 6 8.08 9.54 16.46
N ALA A 7 8.80 10.66 16.56
CA ALA A 7 8.21 11.99 16.44
C ALA A 7 7.63 12.31 15.05
N GLN A 8 8.02 11.57 14.01
CA GLN A 8 7.70 11.83 12.60
C GLN A 8 7.06 10.63 11.91
N THR A 9 7.09 9.44 12.49
CA THR A 9 6.56 8.21 11.88
C THR A 9 5.56 7.48 12.78
N CYS A 10 4.59 6.81 12.14
CA CYS A 10 3.60 5.97 12.78
C CYS A 10 3.47 4.64 12.04
N ARG A 11 3.19 3.56 12.79
CA ARG A 11 2.80 2.26 12.25
C ARG A 11 1.29 2.18 12.12
N LEU A 12 0.81 1.92 10.91
CA LEU A 12 -0.59 1.62 10.64
C LEU A 12 -0.80 0.10 10.57
N THR A 13 -1.58 -0.43 11.49
CA THR A 13 -2.07 -1.81 11.44
C THR A 13 -3.51 -1.80 10.92
N ALA A 14 -3.72 -2.26 9.69
CA ALA A 14 -5.02 -2.29 9.04
C ALA A 14 -5.33 -3.69 8.49
N GLY A 15 -6.61 -4.04 8.48
CA GLY A 15 -7.12 -5.26 7.87
C GLY A 15 -8.11 -4.92 6.76
N ALA A 16 -8.22 -5.81 5.78
CA ALA A 16 -9.22 -5.77 4.72
C ALA A 16 -9.63 -7.20 4.35
N PRO A 17 -10.74 -7.40 3.61
CA PRO A 17 -11.16 -8.73 3.18
C PRO A 17 -10.11 -9.50 2.37
N ASN A 18 -9.19 -8.81 1.70
CA ASN A 18 -8.01 -9.37 1.04
C ASN A 18 -6.94 -8.26 0.82
N LEU A 19 -5.75 -8.66 0.37
CA LEU A 19 -4.63 -7.75 0.13
C LEU A 19 -4.89 -6.76 -1.01
N GLU A 20 -5.64 -7.12 -2.06
CA GLU A 20 -5.95 -6.19 -3.16
C GLU A 20 -6.81 -5.02 -2.68
N VAL A 21 -7.82 -5.31 -1.84
CA VAL A 21 -8.65 -4.28 -1.21
C VAL A 21 -7.81 -3.42 -0.27
N LEU A 22 -6.87 -4.01 0.47
CA LEU A 22 -5.96 -3.24 1.33
C LEU A 22 -5.11 -2.25 0.51
N VAL A 23 -4.53 -2.69 -0.62
CA VAL A 23 -3.77 -1.83 -1.53
C VAL A 23 -4.59 -0.63 -2.00
N ILE A 24 -5.85 -0.84 -2.39
CA ILE A 24 -6.73 0.26 -2.80
C ILE A 24 -6.93 1.25 -1.65
N HIS A 25 -7.20 0.78 -0.43
CA HIS A 25 -7.43 1.65 0.71
C HIS A 25 -6.21 2.51 1.03
N VAL A 26 -5.00 1.94 1.06
CA VAL A 26 -3.78 2.71 1.37
C VAL A 26 -3.42 3.68 0.25
N LEU A 27 -3.65 3.32 -1.02
CA LEU A 27 -3.43 4.24 -2.15
C LEU A 27 -4.37 5.45 -2.07
N LEU A 28 -5.62 5.26 -1.66
CA LEU A 28 -6.59 6.34 -1.49
C LEU A 28 -6.27 7.29 -0.33
N MET A 29 -5.38 6.90 0.60
CA MET A 29 -4.93 7.79 1.67
C MET A 29 -4.03 8.92 1.16
N GLY A 30 -3.38 8.75 0.00
CA GLY A 30 -2.55 9.79 -0.61
C GLY A 30 -1.31 10.16 0.21
N ILE A 31 -0.79 9.21 1.00
CA ILE A 31 0.41 9.38 1.83
C ILE A 31 1.50 8.42 1.38
N ASP A 32 2.74 8.78 1.65
CA ASP A 32 3.87 7.87 1.51
C ASP A 32 3.89 6.87 2.67
N PHE A 33 4.21 5.61 2.37
CA PHE A 33 4.33 4.54 3.36
C PHE A 33 5.28 3.44 2.88
N GLU A 34 5.74 2.64 3.83
CA GLU A 34 6.46 1.40 3.58
C GLU A 34 5.66 0.20 4.10
N VAL A 35 5.82 -0.94 3.43
CA VAL A 35 5.19 -2.19 3.87
C VAL A 35 6.10 -2.86 4.88
N VAL A 36 5.64 -2.95 6.13
CA VAL A 36 6.32 -3.71 7.19
C VAL A 36 5.94 -5.19 7.11
N GLU A 37 4.64 -5.47 7.04
CA GLU A 37 4.07 -6.82 6.92
C GLU A 37 2.62 -6.74 6.39
N PRO A 38 2.10 -7.83 5.79
CA PRO A 38 2.83 -9.01 5.37
C PRO A 38 3.62 -8.73 4.06
N PRO A 39 4.80 -9.35 3.84
CA PRO A 39 5.66 -9.07 2.68
C PRO A 39 4.96 -9.33 1.33
N GLU A 40 3.98 -10.22 1.29
CA GLU A 40 3.14 -10.52 0.12
C GLU A 40 2.37 -9.29 -0.39
N LEU A 41 2.12 -8.30 0.48
CA LEU A 41 1.49 -7.04 0.07
C LEU A 41 2.35 -6.28 -0.96
N VAL A 42 3.69 -6.38 -0.86
CA VAL A 42 4.62 -5.78 -1.82
C VAL A 42 4.43 -6.37 -3.22
N GLU A 43 4.17 -7.67 -3.32
CA GLU A 43 3.91 -8.33 -4.61
C GLU A 43 2.60 -7.82 -5.24
N VAL A 44 1.54 -7.69 -4.44
CA VAL A 44 0.25 -7.16 -4.91
C VAL A 44 0.40 -5.71 -5.38
N MET A 45 1.11 -4.87 -4.63
CA MET A 45 1.41 -3.49 -5.02
C MET A 45 2.25 -3.41 -6.30
N THR A 46 3.25 -4.30 -6.44
CA THR A 46 4.09 -4.38 -7.63
C THR A 46 3.26 -4.69 -8.87
N ARG A 47 2.37 -5.70 -8.80
CA ARG A 47 1.47 -6.06 -9.89
C ARG A 47 0.53 -4.91 -10.26
N ALA A 48 0.00 -4.19 -9.26
CA ALA A 48 -0.86 -3.02 -9.47
C ALA A 48 -0.10 -1.88 -10.16
N ARG A 49 1.09 -1.53 -9.66
CA ARG A 49 1.99 -0.54 -10.27
C ARG A 49 2.31 -0.88 -11.72
N ASP A 50 2.68 -2.13 -12.00
CA ASP A 50 3.06 -2.54 -13.35
C ASP A 50 1.88 -2.46 -14.32
N ARG A 51 0.66 -2.78 -13.86
CA ARG A 51 -0.58 -2.61 -14.64
C ARG A 51 -0.82 -1.14 -14.98
N LEU A 52 -0.71 -0.24 -13.99
CA LEU A 52 -0.88 1.19 -14.20
C LEU A 52 0.21 1.76 -15.12
N THR A 53 1.46 1.35 -14.93
CA THR A 53 2.59 1.76 -15.77
C THR A 53 2.34 1.39 -17.23
N ARG A 54 1.90 0.17 -17.52
CA ARG A 54 1.55 -0.24 -18.89
C ARG A 54 0.39 0.57 -19.47
N ALA A 55 -0.62 0.90 -18.67
CA ALA A 55 -1.74 1.72 -19.12
C ALA A 55 -1.30 3.14 -19.49
N LEU A 56 -0.40 3.74 -18.70
CA LEU A 56 0.15 5.08 -18.94
C LEU A 56 1.16 5.11 -20.11
N ALA A 57 1.83 3.99 -20.41
CA ALA A 57 2.74 3.90 -21.55
C ALA A 57 1.99 3.72 -22.89
N GLY A 58 0.73 3.28 -22.85
CA GLY A 58 -0.13 3.07 -24.01
C GLY A 58 -0.99 4.29 -24.39
N SER A 59 -0.80 5.44 -23.73
CA SER A 59 -1.46 6.72 -24.01
C SER A 59 -0.52 7.72 -24.67
#